data_AF-A0A9Q6EYG5-F1
#
_entry.id   AF-A0A9Q6EYG5-F1
#
_cell.length_a   1.000
_cell.length_b   1.000
_cell.length_c   1.000
_cell.angle_alpha   90.00
_cell.angle_beta   90.00
_cell.angle_gamma   90.00
#
_symmetry.space_group_name_H-M   'P 1'
#
loop_
_entity.id
_entity.type
_entity.pdbx_description
1 polymer ?
#
loop_
_entity_poly.entity_id
_entity_poly.type
_entity_poly.pdbx_seq_one_letter_code
_entity_poly.pdbx_strand_id
1 'polypeptide(L)'
;MKFQLAKLYRGDSFCGFGIAVNGQLLDRLASVIINTEPNIIPTATAVFNLDKSTVENQVVINLDDPVARINFESKPSDEVFEKIKNAAYEGAEKGYRNAVKSLR
;
A
#
# COMPACT_ATOMS: atom_id res chain seq x y z
N MET A 1 4.67 -0.35 -1.67
CA MET A 1 3.33 -0.77 -2.16
C MET A 1 3.22 -0.36 -3.61
N LYS A 2 2.74 -1.21 -4.51
CA LYS A 2 2.36 -0.82 -5.88
C LYS A 2 0.85 -1.01 -5.99
N PHE A 3 0.13 0.02 -6.41
CA PHE A 3 -1.27 -0.16 -6.79
C PHE A 3 -1.32 -0.96 -8.10
N GLN A 4 -2.36 -1.74 -8.27
CA GLN A 4 -2.53 -2.70 -9.35
C GLN A 4 -3.94 -2.53 -9.92
N LEU A 5 -4.07 -2.56 -11.24
CA LEU A 5 -5.39 -2.68 -11.87
C LEU A 5 -5.86 -4.14 -11.73
N ALA A 6 -6.98 -4.34 -11.05
CA ALA A 6 -7.59 -5.66 -10.87
C ALA A 6 -8.72 -5.85 -11.88
N LYS A 7 -8.77 -7.02 -12.52
CA LYS A 7 -9.96 -7.46 -13.26
C LYS A 7 -10.93 -8.11 -12.28
N LEU A 8 -12.17 -7.65 -12.27
CA LEU A 8 -13.21 -8.14 -11.37
C LEU A 8 -14.07 -9.14 -12.12
N TYR A 9 -14.28 -10.30 -11.50
CA TYR A 9 -15.11 -11.37 -12.05
C TYR A 9 -16.14 -11.81 -11.01
N ARG A 10 -17.33 -12.20 -11.48
CA ARG A 10 -18.35 -12.90 -10.70
C ARG A 10 -18.58 -14.25 -11.37
N GLY A 11 -18.03 -15.32 -10.79
CA GLY A 11 -17.86 -16.59 -11.51
C GLY A 11 -16.98 -16.35 -12.74
N ASP A 12 -17.45 -16.80 -13.90
CA ASP A 12 -16.73 -16.61 -15.18
C ASP A 12 -17.06 -15.28 -15.88
N SER A 13 -17.97 -14.48 -15.31
CA SER A 13 -18.42 -13.22 -15.93
C SER A 13 -17.52 -12.06 -15.53
N PHE A 14 -16.97 -11.35 -16.51
CA PHE A 14 -16.23 -10.10 -16.28
C PHE A 14 -17.18 -8.99 -15.86
N CYS A 15 -16.89 -8.33 -14.74
CA CYS A 15 -17.73 -7.28 -14.16
C CYS A 15 -17.11 -5.87 -14.25
N GLY A 16 -15.85 -5.76 -14.66
CA GLY A 16 -15.15 -4.48 -14.77
C GLY A 16 -13.79 -4.48 -14.07
N PHE A 17 -13.33 -3.28 -13.74
CA PHE A 17 -12.02 -3.08 -13.14
C PHE A 17 -12.11 -2.53 -11.72
N GLY A 18 -11.10 -2.85 -10.92
CA GLY A 18 -10.89 -2.34 -9.58
C GLY A 18 -9.44 -1.89 -9.37
N ILE A 19 -9.17 -1.18 -8.27
CA ILE A 19 -7.80 -0.86 -7.86
C ILE A 19 -7.46 -1.73 -6.65
N ALA A 20 -6.37 -2.48 -6.75
CA ALA A 20 -5.86 -3.33 -5.69
C ALA A 20 -4.51 -2.82 -5.17
N VAL A 21 -4.21 -3.11 -3.91
CA VAL A 21 -2.90 -2.91 -3.32
C VAL A 21 -2.48 -4.20 -2.65
N ASN A 22 -1.28 -4.69 -2.98
CA ASN A 22 -0.76 -5.97 -2.50
C ASN A 22 -1.73 -7.15 -2.80
N GLY A 23 -2.36 -7.16 -3.98
CA GLY A 23 -3.30 -8.21 -4.38
C GLY A 23 -4.69 -8.13 -3.72
N GLN A 24 -4.93 -7.16 -2.83
CA GLN A 24 -6.22 -6.95 -2.19
C GLN A 24 -6.95 -5.77 -2.82
N LEU A 25 -8.23 -5.97 -3.19
CA LEU A 25 -9.07 -4.90 -3.71
C LEU A 25 -9.22 -3.80 -2.64
N LEU A 26 -9.02 -2.54 -3.03
CA LEU A 26 -9.27 -1.42 -2.13
C LEU A 26 -10.74 -1.38 -1.77
N ASP A 27 -11.00 -1.30 -0.46
CA ASP A 27 -12.35 -1.26 0.06
C ASP A 27 -13.10 -0.01 -0.42
N ARG A 28 -14.43 -0.11 -0.47
CA ARG A 28 -15.37 1.00 -0.76
C ARG A 28 -15.24 1.62 -2.15
N LEU A 29 -14.50 0.95 -3.03
CA LEU A 29 -14.42 1.30 -4.44
C LEU A 29 -15.79 1.14 -5.10
N ALA A 30 -16.35 2.23 -5.58
CA ALA A 30 -17.66 2.27 -6.21
C ALA A 30 -17.58 2.05 -7.72
N SER A 31 -16.57 2.64 -8.37
CA SER A 31 -16.36 2.51 -9.81
C SER A 31 -14.93 2.83 -10.23
N VAL A 32 -14.49 2.23 -11.33
CA VAL A 32 -13.25 2.60 -12.02
C VAL A 32 -13.54 2.84 -13.50
N ILE A 33 -13.14 3.99 -14.01
CA ILE A 33 -13.19 4.34 -15.43
C ILE A 33 -11.76 4.31 -15.96
N ILE A 34 -11.51 3.54 -17.02
CA ILE A 34 -10.22 3.47 -17.67
C ILE A 34 -10.29 4.24 -19.00
N ASN A 35 -9.43 5.23 -19.18
CA ASN A 35 -9.25 5.92 -20.45
C ASN A 35 -8.04 5.32 -21.19
N THR A 36 -8.27 4.93 -22.45
CA THR A 36 -7.28 4.26 -23.32
C THR A 36 -7.18 4.93 -24.69
N GLU A 37 -7.30 6.26 -24.73
CA GLU A 37 -7.14 7.03 -25.97
C GLU A 37 -5.85 6.69 -26.74
N PRO A 38 -5.89 6.57 -28.08
CA PRO A 38 -4.72 6.27 -28.89
C PRO A 38 -3.60 7.30 -28.68
N ASN A 39 -2.35 6.82 -28.61
CA ASN A 39 -1.14 7.62 -28.41
C ASN A 39 -1.04 8.37 -27.07
N ILE A 40 -1.89 8.02 -26.09
CA ILE A 40 -1.83 8.56 -24.72
C ILE A 40 -1.56 7.42 -23.74
N ILE A 41 -0.83 7.71 -22.66
CA ILE A 41 -0.65 6.76 -21.56
C ILE A 41 -2.02 6.47 -20.93
N PRO A 42 -2.45 5.20 -20.81
CA PRO A 42 -3.72 4.88 -20.19
C PRO A 42 -3.85 5.44 -18.77
N THR A 43 -5.02 5.99 -18.46
CA THR A 43 -5.31 6.54 -17.13
C THR A 43 -6.51 5.84 -16.51
N ALA A 44 -6.59 5.88 -15.17
CA ALA A 44 -7.70 5.33 -14.41
C ALA A 44 -8.24 6.37 -13.44
N THR A 45 -9.56 6.58 -13.45
CA THR A 45 -10.27 7.36 -12.44
C THR A 45 -11.06 6.40 -11.55
N ALA A 46 -10.75 6.41 -10.26
CA ALA A 46 -11.44 5.60 -9.26
C ALA A 46 -12.31 6.48 -8.37
N VAL A 47 -13.54 6.03 -8.10
CA VAL A 47 -14.50 6.69 -7.20
C VAL A 47 -14.69 5.81 -5.98
N PHE A 48 -14.54 6.39 -4.79
CA PHE A 48 -14.71 5.70 -3.52
C PHE A 48 -15.90 6.29 -2.77
N ASN A 49 -16.71 5.41 -2.19
CA ASN A 49 -17.74 5.84 -1.24
C ASN A 49 -17.07 6.17 0.09
N LEU A 50 -17.24 7.40 0.57
CA LEU A 50 -16.76 7.81 1.89
C LEU A 50 -17.87 7.63 2.93
N ASP A 51 -17.49 7.34 4.17
CA ASP A 51 -18.40 7.34 5.33
C ASP A 51 -17.82 8.26 6.40
N LYS A 52 -18.62 8.43 7.44
CA LYS A 52 -18.26 9.13 8.65
C LYS A 52 -16.88 8.71 9.19
N SER A 53 -16.59 7.41 9.24
CA SER A 53 -15.29 6.92 9.76
C SER A 53 -14.10 7.40 8.94
N THR A 54 -14.24 7.48 7.62
CA THR A 54 -13.18 7.92 6.69
C THR A 54 -13.01 9.44 6.73
N VAL A 55 -14.10 10.18 6.92
CA VAL A 55 -14.07 11.64 7.02
C VAL A 55 -13.53 12.10 8.37
N GLU A 56 -13.82 11.38 9.46
CA GLU A 56 -13.39 11.76 10.81
C GLU A 56 -11.95 11.32 11.13
N ASN A 57 -11.42 10.30 10.46
CA ASN A 57 -10.06 9.79 10.68
C ASN A 57 -9.15 10.03 9.47
N GLN A 58 -9.04 11.29 9.05
CA GLN A 58 -8.21 11.66 7.90
C GLN A 58 -6.72 11.49 8.22
N VAL A 59 -6.00 10.83 7.31
CA VAL A 59 -4.53 10.82 7.36
C VAL A 59 -4.02 12.16 6.83
N VAL A 60 -3.23 12.86 7.65
CA VAL A 60 -2.56 14.11 7.24
C VAL A 60 -1.19 13.76 6.67
N ILE A 61 -0.98 14.09 5.40
CA ILE A 61 0.30 13.90 4.71
C ILE A 61 0.93 15.27 4.49
N ASN A 62 2.05 15.54 5.13
CA ASN A 62 2.82 16.76 4.89
C ASN A 62 3.70 16.58 3.65
N LEU A 63 3.40 17.30 2.56
CA LEU A 63 4.12 17.16 1.29
C LEU A 63 5.53 17.78 1.29
N ASP A 64 5.85 18.59 2.31
CA ASP A 64 7.19 19.13 2.53
C ASP A 64 8.09 18.15 3.30
N ASP A 65 7.52 17.07 3.84
CA ASP A 65 8.28 15.97 4.43
C ASP A 65 8.94 15.16 3.29
N PRO A 66 10.29 15.04 3.26
CA PRO A 66 10.99 14.27 2.24
C PRO A 66 10.59 12.78 2.20
N VAL A 67 9.97 12.25 3.26
CA VAL A 67 9.45 10.87 3.31
C VAL A 67 8.03 10.76 2.72
N ALA A 68 7.27 11.85 2.63
CA ALA A 68 5.90 11.84 2.10
C ALA A 68 5.85 11.63 0.58
N ARG A 69 6.94 11.93 -0.13
CA ARG A 69 7.10 11.59 -1.54
C ARG A 69 7.71 10.19 -1.65
N ILE A 70 6.86 9.17 -1.71
CA ILE A 70 7.30 7.85 -2.14
C ILE A 70 7.60 7.93 -3.64
N ASN A 71 8.85 8.24 -4.00
CA ASN A 71 9.36 7.96 -5.32
C ASN A 71 9.37 6.43 -5.50
N PHE A 72 8.49 5.90 -6.35
CA PHE A 72 8.31 4.46 -6.58
C PHE A 72 9.55 3.74 -7.15
N GLU A 73 10.60 4.49 -7.51
CA GLU A 73 11.89 3.98 -8.02
C GLU A 73 13.03 4.08 -7.01
N SER A 74 12.84 4.72 -5.86
CA SER A 74 13.91 4.94 -4.90
C SER A 74 14.04 3.74 -3.97
N LYS A 75 15.07 2.92 -4.19
CA LYS A 75 15.62 2.01 -3.16
C LYS A 75 15.87 2.84 -1.89
N PRO A 76 15.50 2.36 -0.68
CA PRO A 76 15.92 3.03 0.55
C PRO A 76 17.43 3.26 0.50
N SER A 77 17.91 4.42 0.98
CA SER A 77 19.35 4.65 1.07
C SER A 77 19.99 3.52 1.87
N ASP A 78 21.23 3.16 1.53
CA ASP A 78 21.90 2.02 2.18
C ASP A 78 22.00 2.24 3.71
N GLU A 79 22.03 3.49 4.18
CA GLU A 79 21.96 3.84 5.60
C GLU A 79 20.61 3.45 6.24
N VAL A 80 19.48 3.73 5.58
CA VAL A 80 18.14 3.36 6.07
C VAL A 80 17.98 1.84 6.04
N PHE A 81 18.50 1.18 5.02
CA PHE A 81 18.48 -0.28 4.91
C PHE A 81 19.26 -0.95 6.06
N GLU A 82 20.47 -0.49 6.36
CA GLU A 82 21.27 -1.05 7.46
C GLU A 82 20.65 -0.77 8.83
N LYS A 83 20.01 0.39 9.04
CA LYS A 83 19.25 0.67 10.27
C LYS A 83 18.10 -0.32 10.48
N ILE A 84 17.35 -0.62 9.43
CA ILE A 84 16.23 -1.59 9.50
C ILE A 84 16.77 -3.00 9.80
N LYS A 85 17.84 -3.40 9.14
CA LYS A 85 18.49 -4.71 9.35
C LYS A 85 19.00 -4.88 10.78
N ASN A 86 19.67 -3.86 11.34
CA ASN A 86 20.16 -3.88 12.71
C ASN A 86 19.02 -3.93 13.74
N ALA A 87 17.96 -3.14 13.54
CA ALA A 87 16.79 -3.16 14.41
C ALA A 87 16.09 -4.52 14.43
N ALA A 88 15.99 -5.19 13.27
CA ALA A 88 15.45 -6.54 13.17
C ALA A 88 16.32 -7.57 13.91
N TYR A 89 17.65 -7.46 13.79
CA TYR A 89 18.59 -8.36 14.47
C TYR A 89 18.54 -8.19 16.00
N GLU A 90 18.55 -6.95 16.49
CA GLU A 90 18.42 -6.66 17.91
C GLU A 90 17.08 -7.12 18.49
N GLY A 91 15.99 -6.96 17.74
CA GLY A 91 14.66 -7.42 18.13
C GLY A 91 14.62 -8.94 18.27
N ALA A 92 15.20 -9.67 17.32
CA ALA A 92 15.31 -11.13 17.35
C ALA A 92 16.14 -11.61 18.56
N GLU A 93 17.28 -10.96 18.82
CA GLU A 93 18.15 -11.31 19.94
C GLU A 93 17.47 -11.04 21.30
N LYS A 94 16.81 -9.89 21.46
CA LYS A 94 16.03 -9.56 22.66
C LYS A 94 14.87 -10.53 22.86
N GLY A 95 14.15 -10.87 21.79
CA GLY A 95 13.07 -11.87 21.82
C GLY A 95 13.57 -13.23 22.29
N TYR A 96 14.67 -13.72 21.71
CA TYR A 96 15.30 -14.97 22.12
C TYR A 96 15.71 -14.98 23.60
N ARG A 97 16.41 -13.93 24.06
CA ARG A 97 16.83 -13.80 25.46
C ARG A 97 15.65 -13.78 26.43
N ASN A 98 14.56 -13.11 26.07
CA ASN A 98 13.36 -13.05 26.92
C ASN A 98 12.64 -14.40 26.99
N ALA A 99 12.50 -15.11 25.86
CA ALA A 99 11.92 -16.45 25.82
C ALA A 99 12.71 -17.46 26.67
N VAL A 100 14.05 -17.39 26.63
CA VAL A 100 14.93 -18.23 27.47
C VAL A 100 14.76 -17.89 28.96
N LYS A 101 14.62 -16.61 29.31
CA LYS A 101 14.40 -16.19 30.71
C LYS A 101 13.06 -16.65 31.27
N SER A 102 12.00 -16.71 30.47
CA SER A 102 10.68 -17.18 30.92
C SER A 102 10.58 -18.69 31.17
N LEU A 103 11.62 -19.47 30.84
CA LEU A 103 11.68 -20.92 31.05
C LEU A 103 12.47 -21.31 32.32
N ARG A 104 12.93 -20.34 33.12
CA ARG A 104 13.60 -20.56 34.41
C ARG A 104 12.69 -20.10 35.55
#